data_AF-A0A3P6DQH1-F1
#
_entry.id   AF-A0A3P6DQH1-F1
#
_cell.length_a   1.000
_cell.length_b   1.000
_cell.length_c   1.000
_cell.angle_alpha   90.00
_cell.angle_beta   90.00
_cell.angle_gamma   90.00
#
_symmetry.space_group_name_H-M   'P 1'
#
loop_
_entity.id
_entity.type
_entity.pdbx_description
1 polymer ?
#
loop_
_entity_poly.entity_id
_entity_poly.type
_entity_poly.pdbx_seq_one_letter_code
_entity_poly.pdbx_strand_id
1 'polypeptide(L)' 'METIVDESSYALSIVIVSVGDVPWADMRKFDDMIPKREFNNIQFVNFTKIKKRDSSELSKETSFALAALMEIPL' A
#
# COMPACT_ATOMS: atom_id res chain seq x y z
N MET A 1 4.46 9.36 -15.23
CA MET A 1 3.37 9.90 -14.38
C MET A 1 2.02 9.89 -15.10
N GLU A 2 1.99 9.83 -16.45
CA GLU A 2 0.73 9.62 -17.21
C GLU A 2 0.18 8.18 -17.11
N THR A 3 1.04 7.16 -17.00
CA THR A 3 0.64 5.74 -16.95
C THR A 3 -0.27 5.38 -15.77
N ILE A 4 -0.04 6.02 -14.62
CA ILE A 4 -0.76 5.75 -13.37
C ILE A 4 -2.16 6.39 -13.34
N VAL A 5 -2.34 7.46 -14.14
CA VAL A 5 -3.62 8.16 -14.29
C VAL A 5 -4.51 7.42 -15.29
N ASP A 6 -3.94 6.91 -16.38
CA ASP A 6 -4.66 6.12 -17.39
C ASP A 6 -5.17 4.77 -16.83
N GLU A 7 -4.42 4.16 -15.92
CA GLU A 7 -4.80 2.92 -15.20
C GLU A 7 -5.97 3.10 -14.22
N SER A 8 -6.33 4.32 -13.82
CA SER A 8 -7.49 4.57 -12.95
C SER A 8 -8.84 4.33 -13.64
N SER A 9 -8.83 4.12 -14.96
CA SER A 9 -10.02 3.77 -15.76
C SER A 9 -10.32 2.26 -15.77
N TYR A 10 -9.46 1.45 -15.15
CA TYR A 10 -9.59 0.00 -15.09
C TYR A 10 -9.81 -0.45 -13.64
N ALA A 11 -10.47 -1.60 -13.45
CA ALA A 11 -10.61 -2.26 -12.14
C ALA A 11 -9.25 -2.88 -11.70
N LEU A 12 -8.27 -2.02 -11.41
CA LEU A 12 -6.91 -2.39 -11.05
C LEU A 12 -6.55 -1.75 -9.70
N SER A 13 -6.25 -2.60 -8.71
CA SER A 13 -5.68 -2.19 -7.43
C SER A 13 -4.19 -2.55 -7.39
N ILE A 14 -3.35 -1.59 -7.00
CA ILE A 14 -1.89 -1.73 -6.95
C ILE A 14 -1.46 -1.65 -5.49
N VAL A 15 -0.84 -2.73 -4.98
CA VAL A 15 -0.29 -2.76 -3.63
C VAL A 15 1.23 -2.65 -3.68
N ILE A 16 1.79 -1.61 -3.08
CA ILE A 16 3.23 -1.40 -2.98
C ILE A 16 3.71 -1.93 -1.64
N VAL A 17 4.49 -3.01 -1.67
CA VAL A 17 5.04 -3.64 -0.46
C VAL A 17 6.50 -3.26 -0.30
N SER A 18 6.83 -2.53 0.77
CA SER A 18 8.21 -2.14 1.07
C SER A 18 8.89 -3.14 1.99
N VAL A 19 10.09 -3.59 1.62
CA VAL A 19 10.97 -4.43 2.42
C VAL A 19 12.30 -3.72 2.71
N GLY A 20 12.78 -3.80 3.95
CA GLY A 20 14.04 -3.22 4.40
C GLY A 20 13.90 -1.96 5.27
N ASP A 21 15.04 -1.50 5.79
CA ASP A 21 15.17 -0.40 6.74
C ASP A 21 15.52 0.92 6.05
N VAL A 22 14.60 1.41 5.23
CA VAL A 22 14.71 2.70 4.54
C VAL A 22 13.67 3.67 5.14
N PRO A 23 13.95 4.99 5.23
CA PRO A 23 12.95 5.95 5.66
C PRO A 23 11.81 6.07 4.63
N TRP A 24 10.77 5.25 4.79
CA TRP A 24 9.56 5.26 3.96
C TRP A 24 8.60 6.43 4.29
N ALA A 25 9.08 7.47 4.97
CA ALA A 25 8.26 8.61 5.36
C ALA A 25 7.75 9.39 4.14
N ASP A 26 8.54 9.45 3.07
CA ASP A 26 8.17 10.12 1.84
C ASP A 26 7.29 9.27 0.92
N MET A 27 7.25 7.94 1.11
CA MET A 27 6.32 7.08 0.34
C MET A 27 4.86 7.23 0.76
N ARG A 28 4.59 7.57 2.04
CA ARG A 28 3.24 7.97 2.45
C ARG A 28 2.77 9.25 1.75
N LYS A 29 3.68 10.22 1.56
CA LYS A 29 3.37 11.43 0.80
C LYS A 29 3.13 11.10 -0.68
N PHE A 30 3.81 10.11 -1.25
CA PHE A 30 3.57 9.66 -2.62
C PHE A 30 2.17 9.05 -2.81
N ASP A 31 1.63 8.39 -1.79
CA ASP A 31 0.25 7.90 -1.77
C ASP A 31 -0.75 9.08 -1.86
N ASP A 32 -0.54 10.09 -1.01
CA ASP A 32 -1.39 11.28 -0.91
C ASP A 32 -1.21 12.30 -2.06
N MET A 33 -0.07 12.27 -2.77
CA MET A 33 0.32 13.31 -3.74
C MET A 33 -0.09 13.04 -5.20
N ILE A 34 -0.86 11.99 -5.50
CA ILE A 34 -1.33 11.76 -6.88
C ILE A 34 -2.62 12.56 -7.11
N PRO A 35 -2.56 13.77 -7.72
CA PRO A 35 -3.63 14.77 -7.60
C PRO A 35 -4.79 14.57 -8.58
N LYS A 36 -4.83 13.45 -9.31
CA LYS A 36 -5.74 13.24 -10.45
C LYS A 36 -6.27 11.80 -10.51
N ARG A 37 -7.02 11.37 -9.50
CA ARG A 37 -7.72 10.08 -9.56
C ARG A 37 -9.15 10.21 -9.06
N GLU A 38 -10.06 9.51 -9.73
CA GLU A 38 -11.46 9.38 -9.30
C GLU A 38 -11.62 8.32 -8.18
N PHE A 39 -10.66 7.38 -8.06
CA PHE A 39 -10.64 6.34 -7.03
C PHE A 39 -9.23 6.14 -6.47
N ASN A 40 -9.11 5.88 -5.16
CA ASN A 40 -7.83 5.50 -4.57
C ASN A 40 -7.56 4.02 -4.85
N ASN A 41 -6.60 3.74 -5.74
CA ASN A 41 -6.27 2.38 -6.18
C ASN A 41 -4.81 2.01 -5.90
N ILE A 42 -4.08 2.82 -5.13
CA ILE A 42 -2.73 2.47 -4.64
C ILE A 42 -2.81 2.32 -3.13
N GLN A 43 -2.18 1.26 -2.61
CA GLN A 43 -2.02 1.04 -1.18
C GLN A 43 -0.55 0.78 -0.85
N PHE A 44 0.03 1.58 0.05
CA PHE A 44 1.39 1.35 0.53
C PHE A 44 1.43 0.52 1.83
N VAL A 45 2.14 -0.61 1.81
CA VAL A 45 2.29 -1.51 2.97
C VAL A 45 3.76 -1.66 3.37
N ASN A 46 4.06 -1.28 4.62
CA ASN A 46 5.39 -1.49 5.20
C ASN A 46 5.52 -2.87 5.85
N PHE A 47 5.98 -3.85 5.08
CA PHE A 47 6.13 -5.24 5.54
C PHE A 47 7.13 -5.38 6.68
N THR A 48 8.27 -4.69 6.59
CA THR A 48 9.32 -4.76 7.63
C THR A 48 8.83 -4.26 8.97
N LYS A 49 8.03 -3.18 9.00
CA LYS A 49 7.41 -2.68 10.23
C LYS A 49 6.43 -3.70 10.83
N ILE A 50 5.67 -4.42 10.00
CA ILE A 50 4.71 -5.43 10.46
C ILE A 50 5.44 -6.66 11.02
N LYS A 51 6.47 -7.16 10.32
CA LYS A 51 7.26 -8.30 10.78
C LYS A 51 8.08 -8.02 12.05
N LYS A 52 8.50 -6.76 12.27
CA LYS A 52 9.22 -6.31 13.47
C LYS A 52 8.34 -6.18 14.74
N ARG A 53 7.02 -6.33 14.65
CA ARG A 53 6.14 -6.31 15.84
C ARG A 53 6.42 -7.49 16.77
N ASP A 54 6.19 -7.29 18.06
CA ASP A 54 6.26 -8.37 19.05
C ASP A 54 4.90 -9.09 19.12
N SER A 55 4.67 -10.00 18.18
CA SER A 55 3.44 -10.79 18.06
C SER A 55 3.71 -12.12 17.36
N SER A 56 2.74 -13.04 17.39
CA SER A 56 2.84 -14.33 16.70
C SER A 56 2.96 -14.16 15.18
N GLU A 57 3.62 -15.12 14.52
CA GLU A 57 3.79 -15.15 13.05
C GLU A 57 2.45 -14.96 12.32
N LEU A 58 1.42 -15.71 12.77
CA LEU A 58 0.06 -15.66 12.22
C LEU A 58 -0.55 -14.26 12.35
N SER A 59 -0.41 -13.60 13.51
CA SER A 59 -0.94 -12.25 13.74
C SER A 59 -0.26 -11.22 12.82
N LYS A 60 1.02 -11.39 12.52
CA LYS A 60 1.76 -10.53 11.58
C LYS A 60 1.26 -10.72 10.16
N GLU A 61 1.00 -11.96 9.74
CA GLU A 61 0.47 -12.28 8.41
C GLU A 61 -0.96 -11.75 8.24
N THR A 62 -1.82 -11.91 9.25
CA THR A 62 -3.17 -11.32 9.23
C THR A 62 -3.11 -9.81 9.18
N SER A 63 -2.20 -9.18 9.93
CA SER A 63 -2.02 -7.72 9.89
C SER A 63 -1.54 -7.23 8.53
N PHE A 64 -0.66 -8.00 7.87
CA PHE A 64 -0.20 -7.71 6.52
C PHE A 64 -1.33 -7.85 5.49
N ALA A 65 -2.07 -8.96 5.52
CA ALA A 65 -3.19 -9.19 4.63
C ALA A 65 -4.27 -8.11 4.78
N LEU A 66 -4.60 -7.73 6.02
CA LEU A 66 -5.52 -6.63 6.29
C LEU A 66 -5.01 -5.31 5.72
N ALA A 67 -3.74 -4.97 5.95
CA ALA A 67 -3.16 -3.73 5.46
C ALA A 67 -3.11 -3.66 3.92
N ALA A 68 -2.91 -4.80 3.25
CA ALA A 68 -2.86 -4.89 1.79
C ALA A 68 -4.24 -4.83 1.12
N LEU A 69 -5.27 -5.35 1.78
CA LEU A 69 -6.62 -5.49 1.21
C LEU A 69 -7.60 -4.39 1.66
N MET A 70 -7.20 -3.51 2.60
CA MET A 70 -8.07 -2.50 3.22
C MET A 70 -8.70 -1.53 2.21
N GLU A 71 -8.02 -1.24 1.10
CA GLU A 71 -8.46 -0.24 0.11
C GLU A 71 -8.92 -0.85 -1.22
N ILE A 72 -9.14 -2.17 -1.27
CA ILE A 72 -9.68 -2.79 -2.49
C ILE A 72 -11.20 -2.51 -2.55
N PRO A 73 -11.70 -1.85 -3.62
CA PRO A 73 -13.12 -1.66 -3.82
C PRO A 73 -13.84 -3.02 -3.93
N LEU A 74 -15.03 -3.14 -3.32
CA LEU A 74 -15.90 -4.32 -3.43
C LEU A 74 -16.56 -4.43 -4.82
#